data_AF-A0A7Y6UBX1-F1
#
_entry.id   AF-A0A7Y6UBX1-F1
#
_cell.length_a   1.000
_cell.length_b   1.000
_cell.length_c   1.000
_cell.angle_alpha   90.00
_cell.angle_beta   90.00
_cell.angle_gamma   90.00
#
_symmetry.space_group_name_H-M   'P 1'
#
loop_
_entity.id
_entity.type
_entity.pdbx_description
1 polymer ?
#
loop_
_entity_poly.entity_id
_entity_poly.type
_entity_poly.pdbx_seq_one_letter_code
_entity_poly.pdbx_strand_id
1 'polypeptide(L)'
;MRFHARAWHEVATHHQLTSRPEDFYMFEGRTGESTINELYQRTFQRDATAEEKQTIYKEKADLFNTYNDGAPMTGAAEVLKEVEASGLQRLVVTGSGQHSLIDKLNHTY
;
A
#
# COMPACT_ATOMS: atom_id res chain seq x y z
N MET A 1 5.29 -4.88 3.76
CA MET A 1 3.89 -5.39 3.84
C MET A 1 3.24 -5.38 5.21
N ARG A 2 3.89 -5.82 6.30
CA ARG A 2 3.26 -5.84 7.65
C ARG A 2 2.54 -4.54 8.04
N PHE A 3 3.16 -3.39 7.76
CA PHE A 3 2.59 -2.08 8.10
C PHE A 3 1.46 -1.65 7.16
N HIS A 4 1.45 -2.11 5.90
CA HIS A 4 0.32 -1.88 4.99
C HIS A 4 -0.91 -2.64 5.45
N ALA A 5 -0.76 -3.94 5.75
CA ALA A 5 -1.87 -4.78 6.20
C ALA A 5 -2.46 -4.26 7.52
N ARG A 6 -1.60 -3.87 8.47
CA ARG A 6 -2.02 -3.25 9.72
C ARG A 6 -2.81 -1.96 9.51
N ALA A 7 -2.24 -1.00 8.76
CA ALA A 7 -2.88 0.30 8.55
C ALA A 7 -4.23 0.17 7.83
N TRP A 8 -4.33 -0.72 6.83
CA TRP A 8 -5.59 -1.00 6.17
C TRP A 8 -6.62 -1.63 7.10
N HIS A 9 -6.24 -2.62 7.92
CA HIS A 9 -7.17 -3.29 8.81
C HIS A 9 -7.70 -2.36 9.91
N GLU A 10 -6.84 -1.52 10.47
CA GLU A 10 -7.24 -0.54 11.49
C GLU A 10 -8.21 0.51 10.91
N VAL A 11 -7.91 1.07 9.73
CA VAL A 11 -8.83 2.02 9.06
C VAL A 11 -10.12 1.34 8.62
N ALA A 12 -10.06 0.12 8.07
CA ALA A 12 -11.27 -0.63 7.72
C ALA A 12 -12.16 -0.88 8.94
N THR A 13 -11.56 -1.23 10.08
CA THR A 13 -12.29 -1.42 11.34
C THR A 13 -12.92 -0.12 11.82
N HIS A 14 -12.21 1.01 11.75
CA HIS A 14 -12.72 2.33 12.11
C HIS A 14 -13.97 2.71 11.28
N HIS A 15 -13.95 2.43 9.99
CA HIS A 15 -15.06 2.67 9.05
C HIS A 15 -16.10 1.55 9.01
N GLN A 16 -16.05 0.58 9.92
CA GLN A 16 -16.98 -0.56 10.01
C GLN A 16 -17.03 -1.40 8.71
N LEU A 17 -15.92 -1.44 7.97
CA LEU A 17 -15.78 -2.21 6.75
C LEU A 17 -15.42 -3.67 7.07
N THR A 18 -16.18 -4.60 6.49
CA THR A 18 -15.97 -6.04 6.66
C THR A 18 -14.65 -6.45 6.03
N SER A 19 -13.67 -6.80 6.87
CA SER A 19 -12.36 -7.26 6.44
C SER A 19 -11.73 -8.20 7.47
N ARG A 20 -10.73 -8.96 7.03
CA ARG A 20 -9.80 -9.71 7.88
C ARG A 20 -8.37 -9.20 7.64
N PRO A 21 -7.45 -9.31 8.60
CA PRO A 21 -6.05 -8.90 8.39
C PRO A 21 -5.41 -9.53 7.15
N GLU A 22 -5.76 -10.77 6.82
CA GLU A 22 -5.21 -11.51 5.69
C GLU A 22 -5.69 -10.96 4.33
N ASP A 23 -6.88 -10.34 4.28
CA ASP A 23 -7.41 -9.73 3.06
C ASP A 23 -6.42 -8.72 2.49
N PHE A 24 -5.72 -7.97 3.35
CA PHE A 24 -4.82 -6.90 2.91
C PHE A 24 -3.48 -7.38 2.37
N TYR A 25 -3.10 -8.63 2.65
CA TYR A 25 -2.05 -9.30 1.89
C TYR A 25 -2.57 -9.75 0.53
N MET A 26 -3.79 -10.29 0.48
CA MET A 26 -4.42 -10.73 -0.78
C MET A 26 -4.78 -9.57 -1.73
N PHE A 27 -4.92 -8.36 -1.20
CA PHE A 27 -5.17 -7.14 -1.98
C PHE A 27 -3.90 -6.42 -2.41
N GLU A 28 -2.71 -6.90 -2.03
CA GLU A 28 -1.45 -6.30 -2.46
C GLU A 28 -1.38 -6.23 -4.01
N GLY A 29 -0.97 -5.07 -4.51
CA GLY A 29 -0.94 -4.77 -5.95
C GLY A 29 -2.16 -4.01 -6.46
N ARG A 30 -3.29 -4.00 -5.74
CA ARG A 30 -4.43 -3.13 -6.07
C ARG A 30 -4.11 -1.67 -5.76
N THR A 31 -4.81 -0.76 -6.45
CA THR A 31 -4.85 0.64 -6.03
C THR A 31 -5.61 0.80 -4.72
N GLY A 32 -5.33 1.88 -3.99
CA GLY A 32 -6.07 2.22 -2.77
C GLY A 32 -7.56 2.35 -3.02
N GLU A 33 -7.94 3.03 -4.10
CA GLU A 33 -9.34 3.18 -4.51
C GLU A 33 -10.03 1.86 -4.81
N SER A 34 -9.36 0.93 -5.51
CA SER A 34 -9.90 -0.40 -5.80
C SER A 34 -10.09 -1.21 -4.52
N THR A 35 -9.15 -1.12 -3.59
CA THR A 35 -9.24 -1.78 -2.27
C THR A 35 -10.44 -1.25 -1.48
N ILE A 36 -10.60 0.07 -1.43
CA ILE A 36 -11.73 0.70 -0.73
C ILE A 36 -13.06 0.31 -1.37
N ASN A 37 -13.11 0.28 -2.71
CA ASN A 37 -14.33 -0.11 -3.42
C ASN A 37 -14.72 -1.57 -3.16
N GLU A 38 -13.76 -2.48 -3.12
CA GLU A 38 -13.98 -3.90 -2.76
C GLU A 38 -14.58 -4.03 -1.35
N LEU A 39 -14.05 -3.28 -0.38
CA LEU A 39 -14.57 -3.27 0.99
C LEU A 39 -16.00 -2.72 1.08
N TYR A 40 -16.31 -1.67 0.32
CA TYR A 40 -17.65 -1.09 0.26
C TYR A 40 -18.65 -2.03 -0.41
N GLN A 41 -18.27 -2.70 -1.50
CA GLN A 41 -19.11 -3.71 -2.13
C GLN A 41 -19.39 -4.88 -1.18
N ARG A 42 -18.35 -5.36 -0.48
CA ARG A 42 -18.49 -6.44 0.50
C ARG A 42 -19.37 -6.07 1.70
N THR A 43 -19.31 -4.83 2.17
CA THR A 43 -19.97 -4.39 3.41
C THR A 43 -21.37 -3.81 3.15
N PHE A 44 -21.48 -2.94 2.16
CA PHE A 44 -22.66 -2.11 1.91
C PHE A 44 -23.36 -2.40 0.58
N GLN A 45 -22.81 -3.33 -0.23
CA GLN A 45 -23.36 -3.69 -1.56
C GLN A 45 -23.51 -2.48 -2.49
N ARG A 46 -22.56 -1.54 -2.40
CA ARG A 46 -22.46 -0.37 -3.28
C ARG A 46 -21.00 0.01 -3.50
N ASP A 47 -20.75 0.81 -4.52
CA ASP A 47 -19.45 1.44 -4.71
C ASP A 47 -19.21 2.53 -3.64
N ALA A 48 -17.94 2.72 -3.31
CA ALA A 48 -17.51 3.86 -2.51
C ALA A 48 -17.57 5.14 -3.37
N THR A 49 -18.03 6.22 -2.78
CA THR A 49 -17.99 7.55 -3.40
C THR A 49 -16.54 8.03 -3.57
N ALA A 50 -16.33 9.06 -4.38
CA ALA A 50 -15.00 9.66 -4.53
C ALA A 50 -14.47 10.24 -3.20
N GLU A 51 -15.34 10.86 -2.41
CA GLU A 51 -15.01 11.41 -1.09
C GLU A 51 -14.63 10.31 -0.09
N GLU A 52 -15.36 9.19 -0.06
CA GLU A 52 -15.06 8.05 0.79
C GLU A 52 -13.69 7.44 0.42
N LYS A 53 -13.43 7.26 -0.89
CA LYS A 53 -12.14 6.77 -1.39
C LYS A 53 -10.99 7.69 -0.98
N GLN A 54 -11.15 9.00 -1.15
CA GLN A 54 -10.13 9.98 -0.80
C GLN A 54 -9.86 10.01 0.71
N THR A 55 -10.91 10.07 1.51
CA THR A 55 -10.83 10.17 2.97
C THR A 55 -10.16 8.94 3.57
N ILE A 56 -10.66 7.74 3.22
CA ILE A 56 -10.14 6.48 3.75
C ILE A 56 -8.70 6.25 3.29
N TYR A 57 -8.37 6.56 2.02
CA TYR A 57 -7.01 6.41 1.53
C TYR A 57 -6.04 7.35 2.26
N LYS A 58 -6.45 8.60 2.51
CA LYS A 58 -5.66 9.57 3.27
C LYS A 58 -5.40 9.08 4.70
N GLU A 59 -6.44 8.66 5.41
CA GLU A 59 -6.29 8.15 6.77
C GLU A 59 -5.36 6.93 6.83
N LYS A 60 -5.51 5.99 5.90
CA LYS A 60 -4.64 4.82 5.81
C LYS A 60 -3.20 5.20 5.51
N ALA A 61 -2.98 6.18 4.63
CA ALA A 61 -1.65 6.68 4.28
C ALA A 61 -0.97 7.36 5.47
N ASP A 62 -1.71 8.20 6.20
CA ASP A 62 -1.25 8.89 7.40
C ASP A 62 -0.92 7.89 8.50
N LEU A 63 -1.80 6.90 8.74
CA LEU A 63 -1.59 5.84 9.72
C LEU A 63 -0.37 4.97 9.39
N PHE A 64 -0.20 4.58 8.11
CA PHE A 64 0.98 3.84 7.67
C PHE A 64 2.28 4.57 8.00
N ASN A 65 2.33 5.89 7.78
CA ASN A 65 3.52 6.69 8.06
C ASN A 65 3.89 6.72 9.55
N THR A 66 2.94 6.49 10.46
CA THR A 66 3.24 6.38 11.91
C THR A 66 3.96 5.09 12.29
N TYR A 67 3.81 4.02 11.50
CA TYR A 67 4.42 2.71 11.78
C TYR A 67 5.67 2.43 10.97
N ASN A 68 5.77 3.03 9.79
CA ASN A 68 6.79 2.69 8.82
C ASN A 68 8.18 3.05 9.35
N ASP A 69 8.97 2.03 9.68
CA ASP A 69 10.38 2.17 10.04
C ASP A 69 11.28 2.52 8.83
N GLY A 70 10.74 2.41 7.62
CA GLY A 70 11.44 2.70 6.39
C GLY A 70 12.58 1.72 6.09
N ALA A 71 12.69 0.59 6.78
CA ALA A 71 13.75 -0.36 6.47
C ALA A 71 13.55 -0.91 5.04
N PRO A 72 14.58 -0.89 4.18
CA PRO A 72 14.51 -1.57 2.89
C PRO A 72 14.38 -3.08 3.09
N MET A 73 13.85 -3.78 2.09
CA MET A 73 13.84 -5.23 2.10
C MET A 73 15.28 -5.76 2.07
N THR A 74 15.63 -6.65 3.01
CA THR A 74 16.95 -7.30 3.05
C THR A 74 17.23 -7.99 1.72
N GLY A 75 18.41 -7.74 1.13
CA GLY A 75 18.81 -8.30 -0.16
C GLY A 75 18.40 -7.47 -1.38
N ALA A 76 17.51 -6.48 -1.23
CA ALA A 76 17.02 -5.70 -2.37
C ALA A 76 18.13 -4.81 -2.99
N ALA A 77 18.98 -4.20 -2.17
CA ALA A 77 20.06 -3.32 -2.66
C ALA A 77 21.09 -4.13 -3.46
N GLU A 78 21.43 -5.31 -2.95
CA GLU A 78 22.37 -6.24 -3.55
C GLU A 78 21.87 -6.72 -4.91
N VAL A 79 20.60 -7.12 -5.01
CA VAL A 79 19.99 -7.52 -6.28
C VAL A 79 19.96 -6.36 -7.27
N LEU A 80 19.56 -5.16 -6.84
CA LEU A 80 19.52 -3.98 -7.72
C LEU A 80 20.91 -3.61 -8.27
N LYS A 81 21.96 -3.78 -7.47
CA LYS A 81 23.35 -3.57 -7.89
C LYS A 81 23.79 -4.57 -8.97
N GLU A 82 23.44 -5.85 -8.83
CA GLU A 82 23.77 -6.87 -9.85
C GLU A 82 22.99 -6.66 -11.16
N VAL A 83 21.73 -6.22 -11.07
CA VAL A 83 20.92 -5.86 -12.24
C VAL A 83 21.56 -4.70 -13.02
N GLU A 84 22.04 -3.67 -12.32
CA GLU A 84 22.77 -2.54 -12.92
C GLU A 84 24.10 -2.97 -13.53
N ALA A 85 24.89 -3.79 -12.82
CA ALA A 85 26.16 -4.33 -13.32
C ALA A 85 25.98 -5.18 -14.59
N SER A 86 24.81 -5.80 -14.75
CA SER A 86 24.43 -6.58 -15.93
C SER A 86 23.93 -5.73 -17.11
N GLY A 87 23.88 -4.40 -16.96
CA GLY A 87 23.40 -3.47 -18.00
C GLY A 87 21.88 -3.50 -18.20
N LEU A 88 21.13 -4.01 -17.22
CA LEU A 88 19.67 -4.11 -17.30
C LEU A 88 18.99 -2.88 -16.70
N GLN A 89 17.84 -2.49 -17.29
CA GLN A 89 17.04 -1.39 -16.77
C GLN A 89 16.25 -1.80 -15.53
N ARG A 90 16.32 -0.98 -14.46
CA ARG A 90 15.52 -1.12 -13.24
C ARG A 90 14.20 -0.36 -13.38
N LEU A 91 13.08 -1.03 -13.15
CA LEU A 91 11.73 -0.44 -13.19
C LEU A 91 10.95 -0.81 -11.93
N VAL A 92 10.11 0.11 -11.47
CA VAL A 92 9.16 -0.13 -10.37
C VAL A 92 7.75 -0.10 -10.94
N VAL A 93 7.00 -1.18 -10.71
CA VAL A 93 5.58 -1.29 -11.07
C VAL A 93 4.81 -1.57 -9.79
N THR A 94 3.94 -0.64 -9.39
CA THR A 94 3.21 -0.74 -8.11
C THR A 94 1.81 -0.15 -8.24
N GLY A 95 0.83 -0.75 -7.54
CA GLY A 95 -0.50 -0.15 -7.32
C GLY A 95 -0.52 0.92 -6.24
N SER A 96 0.61 1.14 -5.54
CA SER A 96 0.72 2.12 -4.45
C SER A 96 0.80 3.54 -5.00
N GLY A 97 -0.07 4.42 -4.51
CA GLY A 97 0.06 5.88 -4.66
C GLY A 97 0.71 6.56 -3.44
N GLN A 98 1.44 5.83 -2.60
CA GLN A 98 2.04 6.37 -1.38
C GLN A 98 3.30 7.19 -1.73
N HIS A 99 3.14 8.50 -1.86
CA HIS A 99 4.22 9.43 -2.23
C HIS A 99 5.48 9.27 -1.36
N SER A 100 5.33 9.14 -0.04
CA SER A 100 6.47 9.01 0.88
C SER A 100 7.38 7.80 0.59
N LEU A 101 6.85 6.72 0.02
CA LEU A 101 7.64 5.56 -0.38
C LEU A 101 8.26 5.72 -1.76
N ILE A 102 7.53 6.36 -2.69
CA ILE A 102 8.02 6.62 -4.05
C ILE A 102 9.21 7.59 -4.00
N ASP A 103 9.08 8.68 -3.24
CA ASP A 103 10.16 9.68 -3.09
C ASP A 103 11.40 9.06 -2.44
N LYS A 104 11.20 8.10 -1.53
CA LYS A 104 12.28 7.40 -0.84
C LYS A 104 13.14 6.54 -1.78
N LEU A 105 12.61 6.06 -2.91
CA LEU A 105 13.38 5.24 -3.86
C LEU A 105 14.61 5.96 -4.38
N ASN A 106 14.51 7.27 -4.61
CA ASN A 106 15.62 8.11 -5.11
C ASN A 106 16.77 8.30 -4.09
N HIS A 107 16.54 7.91 -2.84
CA HIS A 107 17.50 8.12 -1.74
C HIS A 107 18.01 6.82 -1.12
N THR A 108 17.42 5.68 -1.48
CA THR A 108 17.71 4.38 -0.84
C THR A 108 18.57 3.47 -1.72
N TYR A 109 18.54 3.65 -3.04
CA TYR A 109 19.16 2.76 -4.04
C TYR A 109 19.79 3.52 -5.20
#